data_AF-A0A8H7XEQ2-F1
#
_entry.id   AF-A0A8H7XEQ2-F1
#
_cell.length_a   1.000
_cell.length_b   1.000
_cell.length_c   1.000
_cell.angle_alpha   90.00
_cell.angle_beta   90.00
_cell.angle_gamma   90.00
#
_symmetry.space_group_name_H-M   'P 1'
#
loop_
_entity.id
_entity.type
_entity.pdbx_description
1 polymer ?
#
loop_
_entity_poly.entity_id
_entity_poly.type
_entity_poly.pdbx_seq_one_letter_code
_entity_poly.pdbx_strand_id
1 'polypeptide(L)'
;MSLSFSVGDFIAAVELANKIRKEFVDAPSQFKAITDEIRSLSIVLQDADVAFPKQEINTDHKRDLEDIDKGCQNVLGKLQRILDKISELSSESGNFGKRIKRVWKRLNWKPEDIDELRSRISTNVGFLDAFNGRLTRDNVVKLVRHQEDQGRQTVLDWITLIDYAPQQSDFITRRQAGTGQWLLDSIEYQT
;
A
#
# COMPACT_ATOMS: atom_id res chain seq x y z
N MET A 1 0.14 13.55 16.19
CA MET A 1 -1.24 13.51 15.68
C MET A 1 -1.22 12.65 14.43
N SER A 2 -1.85 11.47 14.47
CA SER A 2 -1.90 10.52 13.36
C SER A 2 -2.93 11.00 12.34
N LEU A 3 -2.47 11.69 11.30
CA LEU A 3 -3.23 11.88 10.07
C LEU A 3 -3.50 10.47 9.53
N SER A 4 -4.75 10.02 9.64
CA SER A 4 -5.15 8.72 9.15
C SER A 4 -5.01 8.71 7.63
N PHE A 5 -4.03 7.95 7.15
CA PHE A 5 -3.85 7.65 5.74
C PHE A 5 -5.17 7.17 5.11
N SER A 6 -5.55 7.78 3.98
CA SER A 6 -6.80 7.53 3.26
C SER A 6 -6.49 7.10 1.83
N VAL A 7 -7.39 6.29 1.24
CA VAL A 7 -7.40 5.98 -0.21
C VAL A 7 -7.32 7.26 -1.06
N GLY A 8 -7.83 8.40 -0.56
CA GLY A 8 -7.71 9.71 -1.21
C GLY A 8 -6.28 10.23 -1.40
N ASP A 9 -5.31 9.78 -0.60
CA ASP A 9 -3.91 10.21 -0.70
C ASP A 9 -3.24 9.60 -1.95
N PHE A 10 -3.58 8.36 -2.31
CA PHE A 10 -3.13 7.72 -3.54
C PHE A 10 -3.69 8.39 -4.78
N ILE A 11 -4.98 8.73 -4.77
CA ILE A 11 -5.63 9.43 -5.89
C ILE A 11 -4.92 10.77 -6.15
N ALA A 12 -4.63 11.53 -5.09
CA ALA A 12 -3.88 12.77 -5.21
C ALA A 12 -2.46 12.56 -5.77
N ALA A 13 -1.75 11.51 -5.33
CA ALA A 13 -0.44 11.15 -5.87
C ALA A 13 -0.49 10.76 -7.36
N VAL A 14 -1.51 9.99 -7.78
CA VAL A 14 -1.76 9.60 -9.17
C VAL A 14 -2.05 10.82 -10.04
N GLU A 15 -2.90 11.74 -9.58
CA GLU A 15 -3.19 12.97 -10.29
C GLU A 15 -1.93 13.83 -10.47
N LEU A 16 -1.12 13.95 -9.42
CA LEU A 16 0.14 14.67 -9.45
C LEU A 16 1.14 14.04 -10.43
N ALA A 17 1.33 12.72 -10.38
CA ALA A 17 2.19 12.00 -11.32
C ALA A 17 1.76 12.21 -12.78
N ASN A 18 0.44 12.19 -13.04
CA ASN A 18 -0.10 12.44 -14.37
C ASN A 18 0.07 13.89 -14.84
N LYS A 19 -0.05 14.87 -13.93
CA LYS A 19 0.24 16.28 -14.23
C LYS A 19 1.70 16.47 -14.60
N ILE A 20 2.61 15.96 -13.78
CA ILE A 20 4.07 16.02 -14.04
C ILE A 20 4.38 15.39 -15.40
N ARG A 21 3.82 14.22 -15.71
CA ARG A 21 4.03 13.56 -17.01
C ARG A 21 3.60 14.44 -18.21
N LYS A 22 2.50 15.18 -18.10
CA LYS A 22 2.04 16.10 -19.16
C LYS A 22 3.01 17.26 -19.36
N GLU A 23 3.58 17.80 -18.28
CA GLU A 23 4.53 18.91 -18.33
C GLU A 23 5.92 18.47 -18.84
N PHE A 24 6.25 17.18 -18.71
CA PHE A 24 7.47 16.58 -19.27
C PHE A 24 7.38 16.20 -20.76
N VAL A 25 6.22 16.39 -21.43
CA VAL A 25 6.07 16.03 -22.86
C VAL A 25 7.06 16.79 -23.77
N ASP A 26 7.35 18.05 -23.44
CA ASP A 26 8.31 18.88 -24.18
C ASP A 26 9.76 18.76 -23.65
N ALA A 27 10.00 17.86 -22.68
CA ALA A 27 11.31 17.66 -22.10
C ALA A 27 12.29 17.03 -23.12
N PRO A 28 13.60 17.34 -23.04
CA PRO A 28 14.61 16.69 -23.86
C PRO A 28 14.61 15.17 -23.70
N SER A 29 15.05 14.44 -24.74
CA SER A 29 15.06 12.97 -24.77
C SER A 29 15.81 12.31 -23.61
N GLN A 30 16.76 13.01 -22.98
CA GLN A 30 17.47 12.56 -21.79
C GLN A 30 16.56 12.34 -20.56
N PHE A 31 15.37 12.97 -20.52
CA PHE A 31 14.38 12.80 -19.45
C PHE A 31 13.34 11.72 -19.76
N LYS A 32 13.45 11.04 -20.90
CA LYS A 32 12.51 9.98 -21.28
C LYS A 32 12.47 8.87 -20.22
N ALA A 33 13.64 8.45 -19.71
CA ALA A 33 13.72 7.44 -18.67
C ALA A 33 12.96 7.85 -17.39
N ILE A 34 13.10 9.10 -16.94
CA ILE A 34 12.33 9.63 -15.80
C ILE A 34 10.82 9.64 -16.10
N THR A 35 10.43 10.01 -17.32
CA THR A 35 9.02 10.03 -17.73
C THR A 35 8.41 8.63 -17.75
N ASP A 36 9.17 7.63 -18.21
CA ASP A 36 8.77 6.22 -18.22
C ASP A 36 8.63 5.68 -16.80
N GLU A 37 9.53 6.06 -15.88
CA GLU A 37 9.43 5.65 -14.47
C GLU A 37 8.28 6.34 -13.71
N ILE A 38 8.01 7.62 -13.97
CA ILE A 38 6.83 8.31 -13.42
C ILE A 38 5.55 7.62 -13.90
N ARG A 39 5.53 7.14 -15.14
CA ARG A 39 4.42 6.34 -15.66
C ARG A 39 4.28 5.03 -14.88
N SER A 40 5.37 4.29 -14.68
CA SER A 40 5.35 3.08 -13.86
C SER A 40 4.84 3.36 -12.45
N LEU A 41 5.32 4.43 -11.81
CA LEU A 41 4.85 4.85 -10.49
C LEU A 41 3.34 5.15 -10.49
N SER A 42 2.83 5.85 -11.50
CA SER A 42 1.39 6.11 -11.61
C SER A 42 0.55 4.85 -11.77
N ILE A 43 1.07 3.82 -12.46
CA ILE A 43 0.37 2.54 -12.63
C ILE A 43 0.31 1.82 -11.28
N VAL A 44 1.45 1.70 -10.60
CA VAL A 44 1.49 0.98 -9.33
C VAL A 44 0.68 1.70 -8.23
N LEU A 45 0.64 3.04 -8.24
CA LEU A 45 -0.23 3.81 -7.35
C LEU A 45 -1.74 3.59 -7.66
N GLN A 46 -2.11 3.35 -8.90
CA GLN A 46 -3.49 2.98 -9.27
C GLN A 46 -3.83 1.55 -8.85
N ASP A 47 -2.90 0.62 -9.06
CA ASP A 47 -3.07 -0.78 -8.62
C ASP A 47 -3.22 -0.85 -7.09
N ALA A 48 -2.43 -0.05 -6.38
CA ALA A 48 -2.59 0.22 -4.97
C ALA A 48 -4.02 0.69 -4.66
N ASP A 49 -4.47 1.81 -5.23
CA ASP A 49 -5.82 2.36 -5.01
C ASP A 49 -6.94 1.31 -5.18
N VAL A 50 -6.84 0.47 -6.21
CA VAL A 50 -7.79 -0.63 -6.50
C VAL A 50 -7.69 -1.78 -5.51
N ALA A 51 -6.50 -2.07 -4.96
CA ALA A 51 -6.31 -3.09 -3.94
C ALA A 51 -6.74 -2.63 -2.55
N PHE A 52 -6.80 -1.32 -2.30
CA PHE A 52 -7.11 -0.73 -0.99
C PHE A 52 -8.57 -0.43 -0.61
N PRO A 53 -9.63 -0.69 -1.40
CA PRO A 53 -10.97 -0.35 -0.95
C PRO A 53 -11.49 -1.38 0.08
N LYS A 54 -11.70 -0.90 1.31
CA LYS A 54 -12.60 -1.42 2.38
C LYS A 54 -12.12 -2.57 3.30
N GLN A 55 -10.86 -2.99 3.26
CA GLN A 55 -10.37 -3.98 4.24
C GLN A 55 -9.81 -3.31 5.50
N GLU A 56 -10.01 -3.92 6.68
CA GLU A 56 -9.27 -3.55 7.90
C GLU A 56 -7.78 -3.83 7.67
N ILE A 57 -7.06 -2.84 7.15
CA ILE A 57 -5.62 -2.89 6.99
C ILE A 57 -5.02 -2.97 8.39
N ASN A 58 -4.26 -4.02 8.66
CA ASN A 58 -3.53 -4.18 9.91
C ASN A 58 -2.67 -2.94 10.19
N THR A 59 -2.49 -2.56 11.46
CA THR A 59 -1.74 -1.37 11.89
C THR A 59 -0.31 -1.33 11.33
N ASP A 60 0.33 -2.48 11.16
CA ASP A 60 1.67 -2.58 10.60
C ASP A 60 1.69 -2.29 9.09
N HIS A 61 0.75 -2.87 8.34
CA HIS A 61 0.59 -2.57 6.91
C HIS A 61 0.28 -1.09 6.67
N LYS A 62 -0.49 -0.47 7.57
CA LYS A 62 -0.80 0.96 7.48
C LYS A 62 0.45 1.82 7.66
N ARG A 63 1.34 1.48 8.59
CA ARG A 63 2.59 2.20 8.81
C ARG A 63 3.51 2.09 7.58
N ASP A 64 3.70 0.87 7.06
CA ASP A 64 4.52 0.65 5.87
C ASP A 64 4.00 1.46 4.67
N LEU A 65 2.68 1.52 4.52
CA LEU A 65 2.02 2.26 3.45
C LEU A 65 2.20 3.78 3.59
N GLU A 66 2.07 4.31 4.80
CA GLU A 66 2.33 5.72 5.10
C GLU A 66 3.78 6.11 4.75
N ASP A 67 4.74 5.21 4.98
CA ASP A 67 6.14 5.49 4.67
C ASP A 67 6.44 5.41 3.17
N ILE A 68 5.79 4.49 2.45
CA ILE A 68 5.85 4.41 0.99
C ILE A 68 5.22 5.64 0.34
N ASP A 69 4.06 6.09 0.81
CA ASP A 69 3.39 7.29 0.29
C ASP A 69 4.23 8.54 0.50
N LYS A 70 4.79 8.75 1.72
CA LYS A 70 5.74 9.85 1.97
C LYS A 70 6.92 9.82 1.00
N GLY A 71 7.43 8.62 0.69
CA GLY A 71 8.47 8.41 -0.30
C GLY A 71 8.06 8.90 -1.69
N CYS A 72 6.88 8.50 -2.15
CA CYS A 72 6.29 8.90 -3.43
C CYS A 72 6.05 10.42 -3.50
N GLN A 73 5.40 11.00 -2.49
CA GLN A 73 5.11 12.42 -2.39
C GLN A 73 6.39 13.28 -2.38
N ASN A 74 7.45 12.82 -1.73
CA ASN A 74 8.73 13.52 -1.73
C ASN A 74 9.33 13.57 -3.15
N VAL A 75 9.28 12.46 -3.89
CA VAL A 75 9.79 12.39 -5.26
C VAL A 75 8.95 13.25 -6.20
N LEU A 76 7.63 13.09 -6.17
CA LEU A 76 6.70 13.88 -6.99
C LEU A 76 6.80 15.38 -6.66
N GLY A 77 6.90 15.74 -5.39
CA GLY A 77 7.07 17.13 -4.95
C GLY A 77 8.41 17.74 -5.41
N LYS A 78 9.50 16.97 -5.39
CA LYS A 78 10.78 17.42 -5.96
C LYS A 78 10.65 17.68 -7.46
N LEU A 79 10.01 16.78 -8.21
CA LEU A 79 9.74 16.94 -9.64
C LEU A 79 8.84 18.14 -9.94
N GLN A 80 7.81 18.40 -9.13
CA GLN A 80 6.97 19.59 -9.29
C GLN A 80 7.77 20.88 -9.07
N ARG A 81 8.59 20.97 -8.02
CA ARG A 81 9.42 22.17 -7.77
C ARG A 81 10.37 22.48 -8.92
N ILE A 82 10.89 21.45 -9.59
CA ILE A 82 11.71 21.60 -10.79
C ILE A 82 10.89 22.23 -11.91
N LEU A 83 9.67 21.74 -12.14
CA LEU A 83 8.77 22.27 -13.16
C LEU A 83 8.32 23.70 -12.86
N ASP A 84 8.02 24.02 -11.60
CA ASP A 84 7.67 25.38 -11.17
C ASP A 84 8.81 26.37 -11.44
N LYS A 85 10.06 25.98 -11.15
CA LYS A 85 11.24 26.78 -11.48
C LYS A 85 11.41 27.00 -12.99
N ILE A 86 11.03 26.03 -13.81
CA ILE A 86 11.06 26.15 -15.28
C ILE A 86 9.96 27.12 -15.76
N SER A 87 8.77 27.06 -15.16
CA SER A 87 7.63 27.88 -15.55
C SER A 87 7.82 29.36 -15.18
N GLU A 88 8.38 29.66 -14.01
CA GLU A 88 8.74 31.02 -13.59
C GLU A 88 9.69 31.72 -14.60
N LEU A 89 10.70 30.99 -15.05
CA LEU A 89 11.68 31.46 -16.04
C LEU A 89 11.10 31.62 -17.46
N SER A 90 9.87 31.15 -17.70
CA SER A 90 9.19 31.16 -19.00
C SER A 90 8.12 32.24 -19.16
N SER A 91 7.82 33.01 -18.10
CA SER A 91 6.67 33.92 -17.95
C SER A 91 6.65 35.16 -18.88
N GLU A 92 7.65 35.37 -19.72
CA GLU A 92 7.63 36.45 -20.72
C GLU A 92 6.77 36.08 -21.95
N SER A 93 6.09 37.06 -22.55
CA SER A 93 5.22 36.88 -23.72
C SER A 93 5.98 36.38 -24.95
N GLY A 94 5.55 35.25 -25.54
CA GLY A 94 6.15 34.61 -26.72
C GLY A 94 5.85 33.10 -26.82
N ASN A 95 6.24 32.47 -27.94
CA ASN A 95 5.90 31.08 -28.25
C ASN A 95 6.42 30.08 -27.17
N PHE A 96 5.50 29.56 -26.36
CA PHE A 96 5.72 28.83 -25.10
C PHE A 96 6.64 27.61 -25.23
N GLY A 97 6.38 26.72 -26.20
CA GLY A 97 7.16 25.49 -26.39
C GLY A 97 8.63 25.74 -26.76
N LYS A 98 8.93 26.78 -27.56
CA LYS A 98 10.32 27.15 -27.91
C LYS A 98 11.08 27.78 -26.73
N ARG A 99 10.38 28.38 -25.77
CA ARG A 99 10.97 28.92 -24.53
C ARG A 99 11.27 27.81 -23.55
N ILE A 100 10.30 26.94 -23.27
CA ILE A 100 10.48 25.77 -22.39
C ILE A 100 11.68 24.95 -22.85
N LYS A 101 11.77 24.63 -24.15
CA LYS A 101 12.92 23.90 -24.71
C LYS A 101 14.26 24.61 -24.50
N ARG A 102 14.30 25.94 -24.49
CA ARG A 102 15.51 26.72 -24.17
C ARG A 102 15.83 26.71 -22.69
N VAL A 103 14.82 26.79 -21.82
CA VAL A 103 14.99 26.70 -20.36
C VAL A 103 15.49 25.31 -19.97
N TRP A 104 14.93 24.24 -20.53
CA TRP A 104 15.44 22.87 -20.37
C TRP A 104 16.92 22.74 -20.77
N LYS A 105 17.35 23.39 -21.87
CA LYS A 105 18.75 23.41 -22.29
C LYS A 105 19.67 24.22 -21.37
N ARG A 106 19.13 25.24 -20.70
CA ARG A 106 19.87 26.10 -19.74
C ARG A 106 19.93 25.51 -18.35
N LEU A 107 19.00 24.61 -18.03
CA LEU A 107 18.96 23.88 -16.78
C LEU A 107 20.11 22.86 -16.80
N ASN A 108 21.17 23.14 -16.06
CA ASN A 108 22.36 22.30 -16.00
C ASN A 108 22.09 21.06 -15.13
N TRP A 109 21.47 20.05 -15.74
CA TRP A 109 21.28 18.75 -15.10
C TRP A 109 22.56 17.95 -15.19
N LYS A 110 23.12 17.58 -14.04
CA LYS A 110 24.20 16.62 -14.03
C LYS A 110 23.61 15.21 -14.19
N PRO A 111 24.28 14.29 -14.91
CA PRO A 111 23.85 12.91 -15.02
C PRO A 111 23.54 12.27 -13.66
N GLU A 112 24.30 12.64 -12.62
CA GLU A 112 24.13 12.15 -11.26
C GLU A 112 22.77 12.55 -10.65
N ASP A 113 22.29 13.78 -10.90
CA ASP A 113 21.01 14.24 -10.38
C ASP A 113 19.82 13.51 -11.05
N ILE A 114 19.97 13.18 -12.34
CA ILE A 114 19.01 12.39 -13.12
C ILE A 114 18.99 10.95 -12.59
N ASP A 115 20.16 10.35 -12.40
CA ASP A 115 20.30 8.98 -11.89
C ASP A 115 19.80 8.85 -10.45
N GLU A 116 20.01 9.84 -9.59
CA GLU A 116 19.47 9.87 -8.23
C GLU A 116 17.94 9.90 -8.25
N LEU A 117 17.34 10.78 -9.05
CA LEU A 117 15.88 10.87 -9.19
C LEU A 117 15.31 9.54 -9.71
N ARG A 118 15.95 8.97 -10.72
CA ARG A 118 15.59 7.68 -11.30
C ARG A 118 15.62 6.56 -10.25
N SER A 119 16.74 6.45 -9.54
CA SER A 119 16.92 5.47 -8.47
C SER A 119 15.83 5.56 -7.42
N ARG A 120 15.44 6.78 -7.04
CA ARG A 120 14.38 7.01 -6.05
C ARG A 120 12.99 6.68 -6.57
N ILE A 121 12.66 6.98 -7.83
CA ILE A 121 11.36 6.56 -8.41
C ILE A 121 11.31 5.04 -8.47
N SER A 122 12.33 4.39 -9.03
CA SER A 122 12.45 2.93 -9.11
C SER A 122 12.33 2.24 -7.75
N THR A 123 12.93 2.81 -6.70
CA THR A 123 12.83 2.26 -5.34
C THR A 123 11.40 2.31 -4.80
N ASN A 124 10.68 3.41 -5.02
CA ASN A 124 9.29 3.54 -4.57
C ASN A 124 8.36 2.59 -5.34
N VAL A 125 8.58 2.42 -6.65
CA VAL A 125 7.87 1.41 -7.46
C VAL A 125 8.08 0.02 -6.88
N GLY A 126 9.33 -0.36 -6.61
CA GLY A 126 9.64 -1.67 -6.02
C GLY A 126 9.04 -1.88 -4.62
N PHE A 127 8.96 -0.83 -3.79
CA PHE A 127 8.30 -0.93 -2.49
C PHE A 127 6.79 -1.16 -2.62
N LEU A 128 6.13 -0.42 -3.51
CA LEU A 128 4.69 -0.61 -3.76
C LEU A 128 4.41 -2.01 -4.33
N ASP A 129 5.20 -2.49 -5.29
CA ASP A 129 5.06 -3.83 -5.86
C ASP A 129 5.21 -4.92 -4.79
N ALA A 130 6.24 -4.81 -3.94
CA ALA A 130 6.48 -5.74 -2.85
C ALA A 130 5.35 -5.71 -1.81
N PHE A 131 4.78 -4.53 -1.57
CA PHE A 131 3.63 -4.37 -0.67
C PHE A 131 2.36 -5.00 -1.24
N ASN A 132 2.04 -4.73 -2.51
CA ASN A 132 0.92 -5.35 -3.23
C ASN A 132 1.05 -6.87 -3.28
N GLY A 133 2.27 -7.39 -3.49
CA GLY A 133 2.55 -8.82 -3.42
C GLY A 133 2.26 -9.44 -2.05
N ARG A 134 2.60 -8.74 -0.96
CA ARG A 134 2.30 -9.17 0.42
C ARG A 134 0.81 -9.19 0.71
N LEU A 135 0.07 -8.15 0.33
CA LEU A 135 -1.38 -8.11 0.51
C LEU A 135 -2.09 -9.23 -0.25
N THR A 136 -1.69 -9.47 -1.49
CA THR A 136 -2.25 -10.56 -2.32
C THR A 136 -2.03 -11.90 -1.64
N ARG A 137 -0.80 -12.15 -1.16
CA ARG A 137 -0.46 -13.37 -0.42
C ARG A 137 -1.33 -13.53 0.84
N ASP A 138 -1.50 -12.49 1.64
CA ASP A 138 -2.27 -12.56 2.88
C ASP A 138 -3.75 -12.85 2.63
N ASN A 139 -4.32 -12.25 1.57
CA ASN A 139 -5.68 -12.54 1.15
C ASN A 139 -5.83 -13.99 0.67
N VAL A 140 -4.87 -14.51 -0.09
CA VAL A 140 -4.84 -15.93 -0.48
C VAL A 140 -4.74 -16.85 0.75
N VAL A 141 -3.88 -16.53 1.72
CA VAL A 141 -3.76 -17.31 2.96
C VAL A 141 -5.08 -17.33 3.73
N LYS A 142 -5.78 -16.19 3.85
CA LYS A 142 -7.10 -16.13 4.48
C LYS A 142 -8.13 -16.99 3.75
N LEU A 143 -8.15 -16.94 2.42
CA LEU A 143 -9.06 -17.74 1.59
C LEU A 143 -8.79 -19.24 1.76
N VAL A 144 -7.53 -19.66 1.70
CA VAL A 144 -7.14 -21.06 1.88
C VAL A 144 -7.55 -21.56 3.26
N ARG A 145 -7.28 -20.78 4.33
CA ARG A 145 -7.73 -21.14 5.68
C ARG A 145 -9.24 -21.28 5.78
N HIS A 146 -10.00 -20.35 5.20
CA HIS A 146 -11.45 -20.44 5.19
C HIS A 146 -11.94 -21.71 4.49
N GLN A 147 -11.34 -22.08 3.37
CA GLN A 147 -11.65 -23.31 2.65
C GLN A 147 -11.27 -24.56 3.48
N GLU A 148 -10.11 -24.57 4.13
CA GLU A 148 -9.70 -25.66 5.03
C GLU A 148 -10.68 -25.81 6.20
N ASP A 149 -11.10 -24.70 6.82
CA ASP A 149 -12.02 -24.71 7.95
C ASP A 149 -13.41 -25.18 7.54
N GLN A 150 -13.90 -24.80 6.36
CA GLN A 150 -15.12 -25.39 5.78
C GLN A 150 -14.99 -26.90 5.56
N GLY A 151 -13.82 -27.35 5.08
CA GLY A 151 -13.52 -28.77 4.91
C GLY A 151 -13.52 -29.51 6.26
N ARG A 152 -12.86 -28.94 7.28
CA ARG A 152 -12.88 -29.46 8.65
C ARG A 152 -14.30 -29.53 9.21
N GLN A 153 -15.10 -28.48 9.02
CA GLN A 153 -16.50 -28.46 9.46
C GLN A 153 -17.31 -29.56 8.77
N THR A 154 -17.13 -29.74 7.46
CA THR A 154 -17.82 -30.82 6.72
C THR A 154 -17.46 -32.20 7.26
N VAL A 155 -16.18 -32.43 7.58
CA VAL A 155 -15.74 -33.70 8.19
C VAL A 155 -16.31 -33.88 9.60
N LEU A 156 -16.34 -32.81 10.41
CA LEU A 156 -16.96 -32.83 11.74
C LEU A 156 -18.46 -33.17 11.63
N ASP A 157 -19.19 -32.52 10.74
CA ASP A 157 -20.62 -32.78 10.50
C ASP A 157 -20.87 -34.22 10.01
N TRP A 158 -19.92 -34.81 9.26
CA TRP A 158 -20.00 -36.21 8.82
C TRP A 158 -19.78 -37.21 9.96
N ILE A 159 -18.77 -36.98 10.82
CA ILE A 159 -18.41 -37.92 11.91
C ILE A 159 -19.37 -37.77 13.10
N THR A 160 -19.86 -36.56 13.37
CA THR A 160 -20.76 -36.26 14.47
C THR A 160 -22.02 -35.59 13.97
N LEU A 161 -23.11 -36.36 13.86
CA LEU A 161 -24.46 -35.86 13.57
C LEU A 161 -25.07 -34.99 14.69
N ILE A 162 -24.46 -35.00 15.89
CA ILE A 162 -24.91 -34.26 17.06
C ILE A 162 -23.92 -33.11 17.29
N ASP A 163 -24.43 -31.89 17.31
CA ASP A 163 -23.66 -30.73 17.76
C ASP A 163 -23.52 -30.80 19.29
N TYR A 164 -22.35 -31.21 19.77
CA TYR A 164 -22.06 -31.36 21.19
C TYR A 164 -21.87 -30.02 21.90
N ALA A 165 -21.52 -28.94 21.18
CA ALA A 165 -21.19 -27.67 21.80
C ALA A 165 -22.39 -27.04 22.57
N PRO A 166 -23.61 -26.98 22.02
CA PRO A 166 -24.80 -26.52 22.75
C PRO A 166 -25.10 -27.37 23.98
N GLN A 167 -25.00 -28.71 23.87
CA GLN A 167 -25.24 -29.61 25.00
C GLN A 167 -24.20 -29.41 26.10
N GLN A 168 -22.93 -29.30 25.74
CA GLN A 168 -21.86 -29.11 26.70
C GLN A 168 -21.96 -27.75 27.40
N SER A 169 -22.31 -26.69 26.65
CA SER A 169 -22.58 -25.37 27.22
C SER A 169 -23.78 -25.39 28.17
N ASP A 170 -24.87 -26.06 27.81
CA ASP A 170 -26.04 -26.23 28.68
C ASP A 170 -25.68 -27.01 29.96
N PHE A 171 -24.93 -28.10 29.85
CA PHE A 171 -24.43 -28.85 31.00
C PHE A 171 -23.53 -28.02 31.91
N ILE A 172 -22.65 -27.19 31.35
CA ILE A 172 -21.79 -26.28 32.13
C ILE A 172 -22.64 -25.20 32.82
N THR A 173 -23.60 -24.61 32.11
CA THR A 173 -24.46 -23.53 32.61
C THR A 173 -25.34 -24.01 33.78
N ARG A 174 -25.72 -25.29 33.78
CA ARG A 174 -26.50 -25.93 34.85
C ARG A 174 -25.65 -26.41 36.04
N ARG A 175 -24.32 -26.29 35.99
CA ARG A 175 -23.47 -26.73 37.11
C ARG A 175 -23.75 -25.91 38.35
N GLN A 176 -23.92 -26.60 39.47
CA GLN A 176 -23.97 -25.98 40.79
C GLN A 176 -22.56 -25.50 41.18
N ALA A 177 -22.49 -24.40 41.91
CA ALA A 177 -21.23 -23.90 42.45
C ALA A 177 -20.52 -24.98 43.28
N GLY A 178 -19.21 -25.16 43.08
CA GLY A 178 -18.41 -26.23 43.71
C GLY A 178 -18.37 -27.56 42.94
N THR A 179 -19.12 -27.70 41.84
CA THR A 179 -19.02 -28.89 40.97
C THR A 179 -17.63 -28.97 40.33
N GLY A 180 -16.91 -30.07 40.57
CA GLY A 180 -15.55 -30.28 40.07
C GLY A 180 -14.44 -29.80 41.01
N GLN A 181 -14.79 -29.17 42.14
CA GLN A 181 -13.82 -28.71 43.13
C GLN A 181 -13.00 -29.87 43.71
N TRP A 182 -13.61 -31.05 43.91
CA TRP A 182 -12.93 -32.26 44.39
C TRP A 182 -11.75 -32.71 43.49
N LEU A 183 -11.82 -32.42 42.19
CA LEU A 183 -10.75 -32.75 41.24
C LEU A 183 -9.63 -31.72 41.32
N LEU A 184 -9.97 -30.43 41.44
CA LEU A 184 -9.00 -29.35 41.59
C LEU A 184 -8.29 -29.39 42.95
N ASP A 185 -8.96 -29.93 43.98
CA ASP A 185 -8.41 -30.14 45.32
C ASP A 185 -7.60 -31.45 45.45
N SER A 186 -7.50 -32.24 44.37
CA SER A 186 -6.72 -33.48 44.38
C SER A 186 -5.21 -33.22 44.39
N ILE A 187 -4.47 -34.17 44.94
CA ILE A 187 -3.01 -34.05 45.16
C ILE A 187 -2.28 -33.84 43.83
N GLU A 188 -2.80 -34.40 42.75
CA GLU A 188 -2.28 -34.30 41.39
C GLU A 188 -2.36 -32.89 40.80
N TYR A 189 -3.29 -32.06 41.27
CA TYR A 189 -3.54 -30.70 40.75
C TYR A 189 -3.15 -29.57 41.73
N GLN A 190 -2.68 -29.90 42.94
CA GLN A 190 -2.21 -28.93 43.94
C GLN A 190 -0.69 -28.66 43.88
N THR A 191 -0.14 -28.50 42.67
CA THR A 191 1.29 -28.20 42.47
C THR A 191 1.65 -26.75 42.76
#